data_AF-K1T8N8-F1
#
_entry.id   AF-K1T8N8-F1
#
_cell.length_a   1.000
_cell.length_b   1.000
_cell.length_c   1.000
_cell.angle_alpha   90.00
_cell.angle_beta   90.00
_cell.angle_gamma   90.00
#
_symmetry.space_group_name_H-M   'P 1'
#
loop_
_entity.id
_entity.type
_entity.pdbx_description
1 polymer ?
#
loop_
_entity_poly.entity_id
_entity_poly.type
_entity_poly.pdbx_seq_one_letter_code
_entity_poly.pdbx_strand_id
1 'polypeptide(L)'
;MMSQQERAEIIALIKREVIPAIGCTEPIAVALCTARAAEALGCRPERLEVLLSANILKNAMGVGIPGTGMIGLPIAVALGALIGRSEYQLEVLRDVTPEAVAEGRRFIDEKRISIALKEGIEEKLYIEVHALGGGHAATAVIAGGHTTFVYVERDGAVELDRRQASAAEGDEGEVPLTLRRVWEFAMTAPLDEIRFILETNG
;
A
#
# COMPACT_ATOMS: atom_id res chain seq x y z
N MET A 1 -9.12 -6.66 -35.85
CA MET A 1 -10.22 -6.24 -34.97
C MET A 1 -10.19 -7.17 -33.79
N MET A 2 -9.82 -6.62 -32.64
CA MET A 2 -9.80 -7.30 -31.36
C MET A 2 -11.20 -7.82 -31.03
N SER A 3 -11.27 -9.06 -30.54
CA SER A 3 -12.55 -9.65 -30.16
C SER A 3 -13.15 -8.96 -28.93
N GLN A 4 -14.47 -9.12 -28.75
CA GLN A 4 -15.15 -8.60 -27.56
C GLN A 4 -14.62 -9.24 -26.27
N GLN A 5 -14.22 -10.52 -26.33
CA GLN A 5 -13.67 -11.24 -25.19
C GLN A 5 -12.27 -10.74 -24.82
N GLU A 6 -11.36 -10.61 -25.79
CA GLU A 6 -10.03 -10.02 -25.54
C GLU A 6 -10.13 -8.60 -24.99
N ARG A 7 -11.09 -7.81 -25.49
CA ARG A 7 -11.37 -6.47 -24.96
C ARG A 7 -11.80 -6.51 -23.50
N ALA A 8 -12.73 -7.40 -23.16
CA ALA A 8 -13.24 -7.54 -21.79
C ALA A 8 -12.15 -7.98 -20.81
N GLU A 9 -11.26 -8.88 -21.21
CA GLU A 9 -10.11 -9.32 -20.42
C GLU A 9 -9.14 -8.16 -20.13
N ILE A 10 -8.84 -7.33 -21.14
CA ILE A 10 -7.99 -6.14 -20.96
C ILE A 10 -8.67 -5.11 -20.05
N ILE A 11 -9.99 -4.89 -20.18
CA ILE A 11 -10.73 -3.98 -19.29
C ILE A 11 -10.74 -4.49 -17.85
N ALA A 12 -10.93 -5.80 -17.64
CA ALA A 12 -10.90 -6.41 -16.32
C ALA A 12 -9.52 -6.23 -15.66
N LEU A 13 -8.44 -6.42 -16.44
CA LEU A 13 -7.08 -6.12 -16.00
C LEU A 13 -6.94 -4.64 -15.62
N ILE A 14 -7.35 -3.71 -16.48
CA ILE A 14 -7.26 -2.27 -16.19
C ILE A 14 -8.05 -1.92 -14.91
N LYS A 15 -9.24 -2.48 -14.70
CA LYS A 15 -10.02 -2.26 -13.47
C LYS A 15 -9.31 -2.76 -12.21
N ARG A 16 -8.56 -3.86 -12.31
CA ARG A 16 -7.78 -4.40 -11.19
C ARG A 16 -6.56 -3.53 -10.88
N GLU A 17 -5.88 -3.04 -11.92
CA GLU A 17 -4.60 -2.33 -11.79
C GLU A 17 -4.75 -0.81 -11.61
N VAL A 18 -5.83 -0.20 -12.12
CA VAL A 18 -6.09 1.25 -12.06
C VAL A 18 -7.06 1.53 -10.92
N ILE A 19 -6.53 1.56 -9.71
CA ILE A 19 -7.24 1.91 -8.48
C ILE A 19 -6.92 3.38 -8.14
N PRO A 20 -7.91 4.20 -7.72
CA PRO A 20 -7.64 5.54 -7.21
C PRO A 20 -6.56 5.51 -6.12
N ALA A 21 -5.52 6.31 -6.30
CA ALA A 21 -4.42 6.43 -5.34
C ALA A 21 -4.06 7.89 -5.15
N ILE A 22 -3.83 8.28 -3.90
CA ILE A 22 -3.36 9.61 -3.55
C ILE A 22 -1.82 9.56 -3.57
N GLY A 23 -1.20 9.81 -4.73
CA GLY A 23 0.28 9.88 -4.88
C GLY A 23 0.93 8.59 -5.40
N CYS A 24 2.25 8.45 -5.23
CA CYS A 24 2.93 7.20 -5.59
C CYS A 24 2.53 6.06 -4.65
N THR A 25 2.34 4.87 -5.20
CA THR A 25 1.74 3.74 -4.49
C THR A 25 2.64 3.17 -3.39
N GLU A 26 3.97 3.30 -3.50
CA GLU A 26 4.89 2.72 -2.52
C GLU A 26 4.85 3.39 -1.13
N PRO A 27 5.04 4.71 -0.96
CA PRO A 27 4.94 5.32 0.36
C PRO A 27 3.53 5.19 0.97
N ILE A 28 2.50 5.17 0.13
CA ILE A 28 1.11 4.99 0.56
C ILE A 28 0.87 3.55 1.03
N ALA A 29 1.42 2.54 0.36
CA ALA A 29 1.35 1.15 0.83
C ALA A 29 2.05 0.98 2.19
N VAL A 30 3.14 1.71 2.44
CA VAL A 30 3.81 1.71 3.76
C VAL A 30 2.93 2.39 4.82
N ALA A 31 2.30 3.51 4.49
CA ALA A 31 1.33 4.17 5.37
C ALA A 31 0.13 3.25 5.67
N LEU A 32 -0.38 2.53 4.66
CA LEU A 32 -1.47 1.56 4.78
C LEU A 32 -1.10 0.40 5.72
N CYS A 33 0.08 -0.18 5.54
CA CYS A 33 0.56 -1.24 6.43
C CYS A 33 0.71 -0.73 7.87
N THR A 34 1.21 0.50 8.02
CA THR A 34 1.39 1.12 9.33
C THR A 34 0.05 1.40 10.02
N ALA A 35 -0.95 1.88 9.28
CA ALA A 35 -2.30 2.10 9.79
C ALA A 35 -2.90 0.79 10.32
N ARG A 36 -2.78 -0.29 9.56
CA ARG A 36 -3.29 -1.60 10.00
C ARG A 36 -2.59 -2.11 11.27
N ALA A 37 -1.27 -1.95 11.37
CA ALA A 37 -0.53 -2.32 12.57
C ALA A 37 -0.95 -1.48 13.79
N ALA A 38 -1.16 -0.17 13.62
CA ALA A 38 -1.62 0.71 14.69
C ALA A 38 -3.07 0.41 15.13
N GLU A 39 -3.97 0.11 14.19
CA GLU A 39 -5.33 -0.33 14.47
C GLU A 39 -5.35 -1.65 15.27
N ALA A 40 -4.53 -2.64 14.87
CA ALA A 40 -4.40 -3.92 15.58
C ALA A 40 -3.83 -3.73 17.00
N LEU A 41 -2.85 -2.83 17.16
CA LEU A 41 -2.30 -2.46 18.47
C LEU A 41 -3.40 -1.90 19.39
N GLY A 42 -4.39 -1.18 18.83
CA GLY A 42 -5.55 -0.66 19.55
C GLY A 42 -5.23 0.48 20.53
N CYS A 43 -4.01 1.01 20.49
CA CYS A 43 -3.59 2.20 21.22
C CYS A 43 -2.59 3.00 20.37
N ARG A 44 -2.23 4.20 20.81
CA ARG A 44 -1.25 5.01 20.10
C ARG A 44 0.13 4.35 20.14
N PRO A 45 0.79 4.08 19.00
CA PRO A 45 2.14 3.54 19.01
C PRO A 45 3.14 4.47 19.70
N GLU A 46 3.98 3.89 20.55
CA GLU A 46 5.16 4.54 21.14
C GLU A 46 6.39 4.38 20.25
N ARG A 47 6.47 3.25 19.55
CA ARG A 47 7.54 2.92 18.61
C ARG A 47 7.02 2.15 17.41
N LEU A 48 7.59 2.43 16.25
CA LEU A 48 7.34 1.75 14.99
C LEU A 48 8.65 1.22 14.42
N GLU A 49 8.68 -0.05 14.10
CA GLU A 49 9.76 -0.69 13.36
C GLU A 49 9.23 -1.15 12.01
N VAL A 50 9.82 -0.64 10.93
CA VAL A 50 9.36 -0.86 9.55
C VAL A 50 10.46 -1.59 8.80
N LEU A 51 10.15 -2.79 8.32
CA LEU A 51 11.04 -3.62 7.52
C LEU A 51 10.49 -3.70 6.09
N LEU A 52 11.31 -3.31 5.12
CA LEU A 52 10.89 -3.12 3.73
C LEU A 52 11.76 -3.91 2.77
N SER A 53 11.21 -4.33 1.63
CA SER A 53 12.03 -4.81 0.52
C SER A 53 12.92 -3.67 -0.04
N ALA A 54 14.02 -4.05 -0.68
CA ALA A 54 14.91 -3.09 -1.35
C ALA A 54 14.18 -2.24 -2.41
N ASN A 55 13.18 -2.83 -3.09
CA ASN A 55 12.40 -2.13 -4.10
C ASN A 55 11.46 -1.08 -3.50
N ILE A 56 10.82 -1.38 -2.36
CA ILE A 56 9.99 -0.38 -1.66
C ILE A 56 10.86 0.74 -1.09
N LEU A 57 12.00 0.41 -0.47
CA LEU A 57 12.93 1.42 0.05
C LEU A 57 13.37 2.40 -1.03
N LYS A 58 13.92 1.92 -2.15
CA LYS A 58 14.43 2.82 -3.19
C LYS A 58 13.32 3.67 -3.83
N ASN A 59 12.11 3.13 -3.98
CA ASN A 59 11.00 3.80 -4.67
C ASN A 59 10.27 4.80 -3.77
N ALA A 60 10.21 4.58 -2.45
CA ALA A 60 9.44 5.43 -1.55
C ALA A 60 10.28 6.52 -0.84
N MET A 61 11.61 6.39 -0.79
CA MET A 61 12.48 7.27 -0.01
C MET A 61 12.46 8.74 -0.44
N GLY A 62 12.33 9.03 -1.73
CA GLY A 62 12.48 10.38 -2.30
C GLY A 62 11.17 11.02 -2.76
N VAL A 63 10.02 10.46 -2.39
CA VAL A 63 8.73 10.83 -2.98
C VAL A 63 7.92 11.72 -2.04
N GLY A 64 7.22 12.71 -2.61
CA GLY A 64 6.31 13.59 -1.87
C GLY A 64 5.07 12.85 -1.36
N ILE A 65 4.63 13.16 -0.14
CA ILE A 65 3.40 12.63 0.43
C ILE A 65 2.28 13.66 0.23
N PRO A 66 1.25 13.35 -0.57
CA PRO A 66 0.22 14.33 -0.90
C PRO A 66 -0.51 14.86 0.34
N GLY A 67 -0.97 16.11 0.26
CA GLY A 67 -1.63 16.79 1.38
C GLY A 67 -0.70 17.24 2.51
N THR A 68 0.57 16.82 2.51
CA THR A 68 1.51 17.12 3.61
C THR A 68 2.56 18.20 3.29
N GLY A 69 2.88 18.38 2.00
CA GLY A 69 4.04 19.18 1.57
C GLY A 69 5.40 18.60 2.00
N MET A 70 5.43 17.36 2.50
CA MET A 70 6.63 16.68 2.98
C MET A 70 7.05 15.55 2.03
N ILE A 71 8.30 15.12 2.16
CA ILE A 71 8.92 14.08 1.32
C ILE A 71 9.41 12.96 2.23
N GLY A 72 9.20 11.72 1.77
CA GLY A 72 9.87 10.53 2.29
C GLY A 72 9.03 9.63 3.20
N LEU A 73 9.56 8.44 3.42
CA LEU A 73 8.93 7.38 4.21
C LEU A 73 8.61 7.74 5.67
N PRO A 74 9.44 8.48 6.43
CA PRO A 74 9.16 8.74 7.85
C PRO A 74 7.82 9.42 8.08
N ILE A 75 7.43 10.36 7.21
CA ILE A 75 6.14 11.05 7.36
C ILE A 75 4.96 10.19 6.91
N ALA A 76 5.12 9.34 5.89
CA ALA A 76 4.10 8.38 5.50
C ALA A 76 3.81 7.37 6.63
N VAL A 77 4.86 6.85 7.28
CA VAL A 77 4.76 5.96 8.45
C VAL A 77 4.09 6.69 9.61
N ALA A 78 4.55 7.90 9.95
CA ALA A 78 3.97 8.66 11.06
C ALA A 78 2.48 8.94 10.87
N LEU A 79 2.07 9.39 9.69
CA LEU A 79 0.67 9.68 9.39
C LEU A 79 -0.18 8.41 9.32
N GLY A 80 0.35 7.33 8.74
CA GLY A 80 -0.29 6.03 8.74
C GLY A 80 -0.63 5.57 10.16
N ALA A 81 0.29 5.73 11.11
CA ALA A 81 0.07 5.35 12.51
C ALA A 81 -0.89 6.26 13.28
N LEU A 82 -0.92 7.56 12.96
CA LEU A 82 -1.62 8.57 13.76
C LEU A 82 -3.04 8.84 13.29
N ILE A 83 -3.25 8.89 11.97
CA ILE A 83 -4.54 9.25 11.35
C ILE A 83 -4.96 8.30 10.24
N GLY A 84 -4.07 7.39 9.82
CA GLY A 84 -4.33 6.48 8.72
C GLY A 84 -5.48 5.53 9.04
N ARG A 85 -6.30 5.24 8.04
CA ARG A 85 -7.40 4.28 8.13
C ARG A 85 -7.23 3.20 7.09
N SER A 86 -6.98 1.96 7.53
CA SER A 86 -6.66 0.86 6.61
C SER A 86 -7.82 0.51 5.68
N GLU A 87 -9.05 0.80 6.11
CA GLU A 87 -10.28 0.69 5.31
C GLU A 87 -10.26 1.51 4.01
N TYR A 88 -9.44 2.57 3.92
CA TYR A 88 -9.34 3.42 2.72
C TYR A 88 -8.30 2.94 1.72
N GLN A 89 -7.60 1.84 1.98
CA GLN A 89 -6.61 1.28 1.06
C GLN A 89 -5.57 2.32 0.61
N LEU A 90 -5.45 2.59 -0.70
CA LEU A 90 -4.50 3.58 -1.24
C LEU A 90 -4.93 5.05 -1.03
N GLU A 91 -6.04 5.26 -0.35
CA GLU A 91 -6.51 6.56 0.14
C GLU A 91 -6.36 6.66 1.67
N VAL A 92 -5.53 5.82 2.30
CA VAL A 92 -5.28 5.76 3.77
C VAL A 92 -5.03 7.13 4.41
N LEU A 93 -4.46 8.08 3.67
CA LEU A 93 -4.14 9.44 4.15
C LEU A 93 -5.12 10.53 3.68
N ARG A 94 -6.30 10.19 3.13
CA ARG A 94 -7.23 11.19 2.58
C ARG A 94 -7.71 12.24 3.59
N ASP A 95 -7.78 11.88 4.87
CA ASP A 95 -8.23 12.75 5.96
C ASP A 95 -7.08 13.57 6.60
N VAL A 96 -5.93 13.69 5.91
CA VAL A 96 -4.77 14.39 6.48
C VAL A 96 -5.06 15.88 6.72
N THR A 97 -4.74 16.35 7.93
CA THR A 97 -4.86 17.76 8.32
C THR A 97 -3.49 18.38 8.64
N PRO A 98 -3.36 19.72 8.59
CA PRO A 98 -2.13 20.40 9.02
C PRO A 98 -1.70 20.03 10.45
N GLU A 99 -2.64 19.81 11.36
CA GLU A 99 -2.38 19.40 12.74
C GLU A 99 -1.79 17.98 12.80
N ALA A 100 -2.35 17.06 12.01
CA ALA A 100 -1.82 15.70 11.90
C ALA A 100 -0.40 15.69 11.31
N VAL A 101 -0.11 16.56 10.34
CA VAL A 101 1.24 16.73 9.78
C VAL A 101 2.22 17.27 10.83
N ALA A 102 1.81 18.27 11.62
CA ALA A 102 2.63 18.79 12.71
C ALA A 102 2.89 17.73 13.80
N GLU A 103 1.91 16.89 14.09
CA GLU A 103 2.06 15.77 15.01
C GLU A 103 2.96 14.66 14.46
N GLY A 104 2.79 14.30 13.19
CA GLY A 104 3.67 13.35 12.51
C GLY A 104 5.12 13.80 12.51
N ARG A 105 5.38 15.10 12.33
CA ARG A 105 6.72 15.69 12.47
C ARG A 105 7.30 15.49 13.87
N ARG A 106 6.54 15.78 14.92
CA ARG A 106 6.98 15.53 16.30
C ARG A 106 7.29 14.06 16.54
N PHE A 107 6.46 13.16 16.02
CA PHE A 107 6.67 11.71 16.11
C PHE A 107 8.00 11.26 15.48
N ILE A 108 8.38 11.87 14.36
CA ILE A 108 9.67 11.65 13.69
C ILE A 108 10.82 12.24 14.52
N ASP A 109 10.68 13.49 14.99
CA ASP A 109 11.71 14.20 15.76
C ASP A 109 12.04 13.48 17.08
N GLU A 110 11.04 12.83 17.68
CA GLU A 110 11.16 11.99 18.87
C GLU A 110 11.81 10.62 18.58
N LYS A 111 12.21 10.35 17.34
CA LYS A 111 12.88 9.11 16.89
C LYS A 111 12.08 7.84 17.17
N ARG A 112 10.75 7.93 17.11
CA ARG A 112 9.85 6.79 17.33
C ARG A 112 9.77 5.83 16.14
N ILE A 113 10.37 6.17 15.00
CA ILE A 113 10.32 5.39 13.77
C ILE A 113 11.71 4.86 13.43
N SER A 114 11.80 3.55 13.21
CA SER A 114 12.96 2.88 12.61
C SER A 114 12.54 2.26 11.29
N ILE A 115 13.30 2.51 10.23
CA ILE A 115 13.07 1.93 8.90
C ILE A 115 14.34 1.18 8.49
N ALA A 116 14.21 -0.08 8.11
CA ALA A 116 15.33 -0.92 7.69
C ALA A 116 14.96 -1.85 6.52
N LEU A 117 15.99 -2.37 5.86
CA LEU A 117 15.85 -3.41 4.85
C LEU A 117 15.49 -4.73 5.54
N LYS A 118 14.48 -5.43 5.02
CA LYS A 118 14.24 -6.83 5.38
C LYS A 118 15.25 -7.70 4.63
N GLU A 119 16.10 -8.41 5.37
CA GLU A 119 17.06 -9.34 4.79
C GLU A 119 16.42 -10.71 4.53
N GLY A 120 16.93 -11.43 3.52
CA GLY A 120 16.55 -12.83 3.27
C GLY A 120 15.15 -13.04 2.67
N ILE A 121 14.61 -12.03 1.98
CA ILE A 121 13.33 -12.12 1.25
C ILE A 121 13.55 -12.06 -0.26
N GLU A 122 12.70 -12.75 -1.02
CA GLU A 122 12.71 -12.74 -2.50
C GLU A 122 11.64 -11.80 -3.07
N GLU A 123 10.66 -11.43 -2.25
CA GLU A 123 9.53 -10.59 -2.59
C GLU A 123 9.98 -9.18 -2.97
N LYS A 124 9.68 -8.79 -4.21
CA LYS A 124 9.91 -7.42 -4.67
C LYS A 124 9.09 -6.41 -3.89
N LEU A 125 7.85 -6.76 -3.53
CA LEU A 125 6.97 -5.92 -2.72
C LEU A 125 6.78 -6.59 -1.37
N TYR A 126 7.40 -6.02 -0.34
CA TYR A 126 7.28 -6.47 1.04
C TYR A 126 7.34 -5.28 1.98
N ILE A 127 6.39 -5.24 2.90
CA ILE A 127 6.26 -4.21 3.92
C ILE A 127 5.81 -4.90 5.21
N GLU A 128 6.64 -4.86 6.23
CA GLU A 128 6.34 -5.37 7.57
C GLU A 128 6.47 -4.24 8.57
N VAL A 129 5.45 -4.07 9.40
CA VAL A 129 5.41 -3.04 10.44
C VAL A 129 5.14 -3.69 11.78
N HIS A 130 6.03 -3.46 12.73
CA HIS A 130 5.82 -3.75 14.14
C HIS A 130 5.50 -2.45 14.87
N ALA A 131 4.32 -2.39 15.48
CA ALA A 131 3.87 -1.30 16.32
C ALA A 131 3.93 -1.73 17.79
N LEU A 132 4.59 -0.94 18.63
CA LEU A 132 4.70 -1.17 20.06
C LEU A 132 4.12 0.02 20.83
N GLY A 133 3.34 -0.24 21.87
CA GLY A 133 2.79 0.81 22.73
C GLY A 133 1.91 0.26 23.85
N GLY A 134 1.91 0.93 25.00
CA GLY A 134 1.06 0.54 26.14
C GLY A 134 1.30 -0.88 26.66
N GLY A 135 2.51 -1.42 26.49
CA GLY A 135 2.84 -2.81 26.85
C GLY A 135 2.37 -3.88 25.86
N HIS A 136 1.79 -3.48 24.73
CA HIS A 136 1.32 -4.36 23.67
C HIS A 136 2.21 -4.26 22.43
N ALA A 137 2.14 -5.28 21.59
CA ALA A 137 2.76 -5.30 20.27
C ALA A 137 1.77 -5.79 19.21
N ALA A 138 1.83 -5.21 18.02
CA ALA A 138 1.09 -5.67 16.85
C ALA A 138 1.99 -5.66 15.62
N THR A 139 1.76 -6.62 14.73
CA THR A 139 2.48 -6.75 13.47
C THR A 139 1.49 -6.77 12.32
N ALA A 140 1.78 -6.04 11.24
CA ALA A 140 1.09 -6.18 9.96
C ALA A 140 2.10 -6.37 8.83
N VAL A 141 1.74 -7.19 7.83
CA VAL A 141 2.57 -7.44 6.65
C VAL A 141 1.74 -7.34 5.39
N ILE A 142 2.24 -6.55 4.43
CA ILE A 142 1.78 -6.49 3.05
C ILE A 142 2.84 -7.12 2.15
N ALA A 143 2.42 -8.05 1.29
CA ALA A 143 3.28 -8.69 0.29
C ALA A 143 2.47 -9.08 -0.95
N GLY A 144 3.14 -9.22 -2.11
CA GLY A 144 2.50 -9.66 -3.37
C GLY A 144 1.67 -8.58 -4.09
N GLY A 145 1.15 -7.57 -3.38
CA GLY A 145 0.47 -6.40 -3.92
C GLY A 145 0.44 -5.25 -2.91
N HIS A 146 0.22 -4.00 -3.36
CA HIS A 146 0.31 -2.80 -2.51
C HIS A 146 -0.75 -2.72 -1.39
N THR A 147 -1.85 -3.48 -1.51
CA THR A 147 -2.96 -3.50 -0.54
C THR A 147 -3.21 -4.90 0.05
N THR A 148 -2.39 -5.88 -0.33
CA THR A 148 -2.58 -7.29 0.03
C THR A 148 -1.97 -7.59 1.39
N PHE A 149 -2.78 -7.52 2.45
CA PHE A 149 -2.38 -7.99 3.77
C PHE A 149 -2.23 -9.51 3.77
N VAL A 150 -1.04 -9.98 4.11
CA VAL A 150 -0.71 -11.40 4.23
C VAL A 150 -0.57 -11.85 5.68
N TYR A 151 -0.38 -10.91 6.61
CA TYR A 151 -0.27 -11.23 8.04
C TYR A 151 -0.72 -10.06 8.92
N VAL A 152 -1.48 -10.34 9.96
CA VAL A 152 -1.81 -9.40 11.04
C VAL A 152 -1.88 -10.17 12.36
N GLU A 153 -1.21 -9.67 13.39
CA GLU A 153 -1.27 -10.20 14.75
C GLU A 153 -1.22 -9.10 15.80
N ARG A 154 -1.65 -9.45 17.02
CA ARG A 154 -1.48 -8.66 18.23
C ARG A 154 -1.12 -9.57 19.39
N ASP A 155 -0.04 -9.27 20.11
CA ASP A 155 0.41 -10.01 21.30
C ASP A 155 0.49 -11.53 21.08
N GLY A 156 0.88 -11.96 19.87
CA GLY A 156 0.94 -13.37 19.45
C GLY A 156 -0.41 -14.00 19.07
N ALA A 157 -1.52 -13.29 19.21
CA ALA A 157 -2.82 -13.69 18.68
C ALA A 157 -2.92 -13.26 17.20
N VAL A 158 -2.96 -14.25 16.31
CA VAL A 158 -3.02 -14.04 14.85
C VAL A 158 -4.46 -13.76 14.41
N GLU A 159 -4.68 -12.61 13.79
CA GLU A 159 -5.95 -12.24 13.16
C GLU A 159 -6.03 -12.71 11.70
N LEU A 160 -4.88 -12.69 11.01
CA LEU A 160 -4.76 -13.04 9.60
C LEU A 160 -3.39 -13.69 9.37
N ASP A 161 -3.35 -14.86 8.73
CA ASP A 161 -2.11 -15.44 8.19
C ASP A 161 -2.39 -16.13 6.85
N ARG A 162 -1.92 -15.49 5.77
CA ARG A 162 -1.95 -15.99 4.39
C ARG A 162 -0.55 -16.20 3.83
N ARG A 163 0.50 -16.11 4.66
CA ARG A 163 1.90 -16.29 4.23
C ARG A 163 2.20 -17.70 3.73
N GLN A 164 1.34 -18.67 4.06
CA GLN A 164 1.44 -20.06 3.59
C GLN A 164 0.57 -20.35 2.35
N ALA A 165 -0.38 -19.47 2.02
CA ALA A 165 -1.26 -19.63 0.85
C ALA A 165 -0.54 -19.28 -0.47
N SER A 166 0.58 -18.55 -0.39
CA SER A 166 1.42 -18.12 -1.51
C SER A 166 2.17 -19.25 -2.23
N ALA A 167 2.04 -20.51 -1.80
CA ALA A 167 2.51 -21.66 -2.60
C ALA A 167 1.52 -22.07 -3.72
N ALA A 168 0.30 -21.52 -3.75
CA ALA A 168 -0.76 -21.97 -4.65
C ALA A 168 -1.63 -20.86 -5.25
N GLU A 169 -1.27 -19.58 -5.11
CA GLU A 169 -1.88 -18.51 -5.89
C GLU A 169 -1.04 -18.33 -7.15
N GLY A 170 -1.31 -19.21 -8.12
CA GLY A 170 -0.93 -18.96 -9.51
C GLY A 170 -1.48 -17.59 -9.90
N ASP A 171 -0.57 -16.76 -10.40
CA ASP A 171 -0.83 -15.56 -11.19
C ASP A 171 -2.29 -15.50 -11.68
N GLU A 172 -3.08 -14.59 -11.09
CA GLU A 172 -4.48 -14.40 -11.47
C GLU A 172 -4.54 -13.98 -12.94
N GLY A 173 -4.58 -14.98 -13.82
CA GLY A 173 -4.68 -14.90 -15.26
C GLY A 173 -3.80 -13.82 -15.88
N GLU A 174 -2.53 -14.11 -16.16
CA GLU A 174 -1.72 -13.32 -17.08
C GLU A 174 -2.52 -13.09 -18.37
N VAL A 175 -3.10 -11.90 -18.53
CA VAL A 175 -3.66 -11.47 -19.81
C VAL A 175 -2.45 -11.24 -20.72
N PRO A 176 -2.24 -12.01 -21.80
CA PRO A 176 -1.02 -11.90 -22.59
C PRO A 176 -1.04 -10.59 -23.38
N LEU A 177 -0.45 -9.55 -22.80
CA LEU A 177 -0.33 -8.24 -23.41
C LEU A 177 0.84 -8.23 -24.40
N THR A 178 0.54 -7.94 -25.66
CA THR A 178 1.56 -7.63 -26.67
C THR A 178 1.44 -6.17 -27.07
N LEU A 179 2.51 -5.55 -27.56
CA LEU A 179 2.48 -4.17 -28.05
C LEU A 179 1.35 -3.95 -29.07
N ARG A 180 1.12 -4.93 -29.95
CA ARG A 180 0.03 -4.91 -30.92
C ARG A 180 -1.36 -4.89 -30.26
N ARG A 181 -1.57 -5.72 -29.23
CA ARG A 181 -2.84 -5.78 -28.48
C ARG A 181 -3.12 -4.46 -27.75
N VAL A 182 -2.10 -3.91 -27.09
CA VAL A 182 -2.21 -2.60 -26.41
C VAL A 182 -2.55 -1.50 -27.42
N TRP A 183 -1.86 -1.48 -28.56
CA TRP A 183 -2.14 -0.51 -29.62
C TRP A 183 -3.55 -0.66 -30.20
N GLU A 184 -3.98 -1.88 -30.51
CA GLU A 184 -5.31 -2.12 -31.07
C GLU A 184 -6.41 -1.77 -30.06
N PHE A 185 -6.25 -2.11 -28.78
CA PHE A 185 -7.15 -1.68 -27.71
C PHE A 185 -7.26 -0.16 -27.63
N ALA A 186 -6.12 0.53 -27.54
CA ALA A 186 -6.09 1.99 -27.42
C ALA A 186 -6.75 2.72 -28.61
N MET A 187 -6.67 2.13 -29.81
CA MET A 187 -7.23 2.73 -31.03
C MET A 187 -8.68 2.35 -31.31
N THR A 188 -9.22 1.28 -30.71
CA THR A 188 -10.52 0.71 -31.09
C THR A 188 -11.51 0.50 -29.94
N ALA A 189 -11.06 0.48 -28.68
CA ALA A 189 -11.96 0.33 -27.54
C ALA A 189 -12.89 1.55 -27.40
N PRO A 190 -14.21 1.36 -27.23
CA PRO A 190 -15.12 2.47 -26.96
C PRO A 190 -14.75 3.18 -25.65
N LEU A 191 -14.69 4.51 -25.66
CA LEU A 191 -14.33 5.31 -24.47
C LEU A 191 -15.26 5.05 -23.28
N ASP A 192 -16.53 4.77 -23.53
CA ASP A 192 -17.50 4.50 -22.46
C ASP A 192 -17.17 3.24 -21.66
N GLU A 193 -16.50 2.24 -22.26
CA GLU A 193 -16.10 1.02 -21.57
C GLU A 193 -14.94 1.25 -20.57
N ILE A 194 -14.20 2.36 -20.71
CA ILE A 194 -13.07 2.73 -19.84
C ILE A 194 -13.30 4.02 -19.04
N ARG A 195 -14.53 4.55 -19.04
CA ARG A 195 -14.89 5.82 -18.39
C ARG A 195 -14.65 5.80 -16.87
N PHE A 196 -14.70 4.61 -16.25
CA PHE A 196 -14.42 4.40 -14.83
C PHE A 196 -13.04 4.92 -14.41
N ILE A 197 -12.06 5.02 -15.32
CA ILE A 197 -10.72 5.56 -15.03
C ILE A 197 -10.79 7.04 -14.60
N LEU A 198 -11.80 7.77 -15.06
CA LEU A 198 -12.00 9.18 -14.72
C LEU A 198 -12.70 9.36 -13.37
N GLU A 199 -13.20 8.28 -12.75
CA GLU A 199 -13.81 8.34 -11.43
C GLU A 199 -12.72 8.62 -10.39
N THR A 200 -12.61 9.90 -10.03
CA THR A 200 -11.83 10.38 -8.89
C THR A 200 -12.83 10.65 -7.78
N ASN A 201 -12.74 9.89 -6.68
CA ASN A 201 -13.50 10.20 -5.47
C ASN A 201 -12.85 11.44 -4.83
N GLY A 202 -13.39 12.62 -5.15
CA GLY A 202 -13.06 13.88 -4.50
C GLY A 202 -13.76 14.02 -3.16
#